data_AF-A0A5T0TDR9-F1
#
_entry.id   AF-A0A5T0TDR9-F1
#
_cell.length_a   1.000
_cell.length_b   1.000
_cell.length_c   1.000
_cell.angle_alpha   90.00
_cell.angle_beta   90.00
_cell.angle_gamma   90.00
#
_symmetry.space_group_name_H-M   'P 1'
#
loop_
_entity.id
_entity.type
_entity.pdbx_description
1 polymer ?
#
loop_
_entity_poly.entity_id
_entity_poly.type
_entity_poly.pdbx_seq_one_letter_code
_entity_poly.pdbx_strand_id
1 'polypeptide(L)'
;MNKTLIFHENSHIDLNASFAPGTYISLQLEKESDEKLKWAFVECESKEKLNLLLHDCNGYIDEKNLKVLFENDDLIYNESYKDNILSFCLPINRSNEPKEDIQDYKYYIVLFAYSSEKTMPNLEDHYIIIDMSFRVGVGDDEDVEESKLRNDFNSDIIQTNCIFSVFEAVEFLKACQSFKEKAKETNNYEFFKNYPQLAGKIAYIYYRFDLANEKFIKSVSDGDKYLKEREKFVKKFIDVYSDEKFFIIPSYKAKFSEFSNKSDEEKIMFFQEFLEDLVKAFDIEPPIPTIYKEFKQYNNGSYNSVGKKALYLNLKNKEEQILSTFFHEFRHFYIDKNNSKEIKNQ
;
A
#
# COMPACT_ATOMS: atom_id res chain seq x y z
N MET A 1 3.29 40.02 -3.91
CA MET A 1 2.52 38.92 -4.57
C MET A 1 2.68 37.70 -3.69
N ASN A 2 1.60 36.97 -3.40
CA ASN A 2 1.72 35.66 -2.74
C ASN A 2 2.49 34.73 -3.69
N LYS A 3 3.69 34.33 -3.29
CA LYS A 3 4.58 33.45 -4.06
C LYS A 3 4.39 32.02 -3.57
N THR A 4 3.19 31.50 -3.74
CA THR A 4 2.78 30.24 -3.09
C THR A 4 2.56 29.16 -4.13
N LEU A 5 3.13 27.98 -3.86
CA LEU A 5 2.68 26.74 -4.45
C LEU A 5 1.51 26.20 -3.62
N ILE A 6 0.47 25.71 -4.29
CA ILE A 6 -0.68 25.11 -3.64
C ILE A 6 -0.91 23.70 -4.18
N PHE A 7 -1.55 22.85 -3.40
CA PHE A 7 -2.01 21.55 -3.88
C PHE A 7 -3.13 21.73 -4.91
N HIS A 8 -3.08 20.94 -5.98
CA HIS A 8 -4.08 20.99 -7.05
C HIS A 8 -5.49 20.73 -6.50
N GLU A 9 -6.45 21.45 -7.06
CA GLU A 9 -7.86 21.38 -6.67
C GLU A 9 -8.36 19.92 -6.76
N ASN A 10 -9.21 19.52 -5.80
CA ASN A 10 -9.72 18.15 -5.54
C ASN A 10 -8.90 17.27 -4.58
N SER A 11 -7.78 17.74 -4.04
CA SER A 11 -7.07 17.03 -2.97
C SER A 11 -7.46 17.59 -1.58
N HIS A 12 -7.99 16.74 -0.70
CA HIS A 12 -8.25 17.05 0.70
C HIS A 12 -6.96 16.89 1.50
N ILE A 13 -6.05 17.86 1.34
CA ILE A 13 -4.78 17.91 2.06
C ILE A 13 -4.94 18.67 3.37
N ASP A 14 -4.50 18.06 4.47
CA ASP A 14 -4.24 18.74 5.73
C ASP A 14 -2.75 19.05 5.83
N LEU A 15 -2.39 20.33 5.73
CA LEU A 15 -1.00 20.80 5.86
C LEU A 15 -0.41 20.59 7.25
N ASN A 16 -1.24 20.29 8.26
CA ASN A 16 -0.77 19.95 9.60
C ASN A 16 -0.46 18.46 9.76
N ALA A 17 -0.86 17.63 8.79
CA ALA A 17 -0.57 16.21 8.79
C ALA A 17 0.66 15.91 7.91
N SER A 18 1.47 14.96 8.35
CA SER A 18 2.61 14.50 7.54
C SER A 18 2.17 13.64 6.36
N PHE A 19 2.94 13.73 5.29
CA PHE A 19 2.92 12.84 4.15
C PHE A 19 3.82 11.63 4.41
N ALA A 20 3.49 10.50 3.79
CA ALA A 20 4.38 9.35 3.76
C ALA A 20 5.36 9.44 2.58
N PRO A 21 6.56 8.84 2.68
CA PRO A 21 7.40 8.61 1.52
C PRO A 21 6.66 7.89 0.39
N GLY A 22 6.95 8.26 -0.85
CA GLY A 22 6.25 7.72 -2.03
C GLY A 22 4.83 8.26 -2.27
N THR A 23 4.29 9.14 -1.43
CA THR A 23 2.96 9.73 -1.66
C THR A 23 2.91 10.46 -2.99
N TYR A 24 1.91 10.14 -3.83
CA TYR A 24 1.66 10.88 -5.08
C TYR A 24 0.95 12.20 -4.78
N ILE A 25 1.50 13.30 -5.27
CA ILE A 25 0.94 14.64 -5.08
C ILE A 25 0.90 15.40 -6.40
N SER A 26 -0.01 16.38 -6.45
CA SER A 26 -0.14 17.34 -7.54
C SER A 26 -0.13 18.76 -6.97
N LEU A 27 0.72 19.61 -7.52
CA LEU A 27 0.94 20.99 -7.10
C LEU A 27 0.74 21.93 -8.28
N GLN A 28 0.28 23.13 -8.00
CA GLN A 28 0.12 24.20 -8.99
C GLN A 28 0.56 25.53 -8.37
N LEU A 29 0.81 26.52 -9.23
CA LEU A 29 0.99 27.90 -8.77
C LEU A 29 -0.36 28.46 -8.33
N GLU A 30 -0.38 29.25 -7.25
CA GLU A 30 -1.60 29.98 -6.83
C GLU A 30 -2.08 30.99 -7.89
N LYS A 31 -1.16 31.47 -8.73
CA LYS A 31 -1.45 32.34 -9.88
C LYS A 31 -0.70 31.83 -11.09
N GLU A 32 -1.34 31.92 -12.26
CA GLU A 32 -0.70 31.60 -13.53
C GLU A 32 0.59 32.41 -13.71
N SER A 33 1.60 31.77 -14.29
CA SER A 33 2.85 32.38 -14.70
C SER A 33 3.06 32.09 -16.18
N ASP A 34 3.47 33.10 -16.93
CA ASP A 34 3.89 32.97 -18.33
C ASP A 34 5.36 32.51 -18.43
N GLU A 35 6.07 32.38 -17.30
CA GLU A 35 7.48 31.98 -17.27
C GLU A 35 7.67 30.47 -17.37
N LYS A 36 8.71 30.03 -18.09
CA LYS A 36 9.17 28.63 -18.04
C LYS A 36 9.82 28.37 -16.67
N LEU A 37 9.28 27.43 -15.91
CA LEU A 37 9.74 27.11 -14.57
C LEU A 37 10.50 25.79 -14.50
N LYS A 38 11.53 25.75 -13.65
CA LYS A 38 12.19 24.55 -13.14
C LYS A 38 11.60 24.19 -11.79
N TRP A 39 11.57 22.88 -11.51
CA TRP A 39 11.09 22.34 -10.24
C TRP A 39 12.18 21.50 -9.59
N ALA A 40 12.48 21.81 -8.35
CA ALA A 40 13.50 21.12 -7.57
C ALA A 40 13.14 21.17 -6.09
N PHE A 41 13.64 20.21 -5.32
CA PHE A 41 13.46 20.21 -3.87
C PHE A 41 14.78 20.04 -3.14
N VAL A 42 14.77 20.46 -1.88
CA VAL A 42 15.87 20.24 -0.94
C VAL A 42 15.34 19.46 0.26
N GLU A 43 16.09 18.46 0.70
CA GLU A 43 15.76 17.64 1.86
C GLU A 43 16.25 18.31 3.15
N CYS A 44 15.38 18.33 4.16
CA CYS A 44 15.64 18.86 5.48
C CYS A 44 15.33 17.76 6.51
N GLU A 45 16.36 16.98 6.84
CA GLU A 45 16.32 15.83 7.76
C GLU A 45 16.07 16.18 9.23
N SER A 46 15.74 17.44 9.54
CA SER A 46 15.37 17.86 10.88
C SER A 46 14.69 19.23 10.84
N LYS A 47 14.09 19.63 11.98
CA LYS A 47 13.52 20.98 12.11
C LYS A 47 14.60 22.06 12.09
N GLU A 48 15.78 21.76 12.63
CA GLU A 48 16.95 22.65 12.62
C GLU A 48 17.45 22.90 11.19
N LYS A 49 17.55 21.85 10.37
CA LYS A 49 17.92 21.99 8.94
C LYS A 49 16.88 22.80 8.17
N LEU A 50 15.60 22.57 8.42
CA LEU A 50 14.53 23.39 7.84
C LEU A 50 14.68 24.87 8.25
N ASN A 51 14.88 25.14 9.54
CA ASN A 51 15.06 26.51 10.03
C ASN A 51 16.32 27.16 9.44
N LEU A 52 17.40 26.41 9.25
CA LEU A 52 18.63 26.89 8.61
C LEU A 52 18.37 27.30 7.16
N LEU A 53 17.67 26.47 6.38
CA LEU A 53 17.27 26.82 5.01
C LEU A 53 16.39 28.07 4.99
N LEU A 54 15.43 28.20 5.91
CA LEU A 54 14.53 29.34 5.97
C LEU A 54 15.21 30.65 6.41
N HIS A 55 16.33 30.56 7.15
CA HIS A 55 17.09 31.72 7.61
C HIS A 55 18.19 32.13 6.63
N ASP A 56 18.92 31.17 6.04
CA ASP A 56 20.02 31.38 5.11
C ASP A 56 19.93 30.44 3.91
N CYS A 57 18.90 30.66 3.09
CA CYS A 57 18.63 29.83 1.91
C CYS A 57 19.78 29.83 0.90
N ASN A 58 20.40 30.98 0.67
CA ASN A 58 21.47 31.12 -0.32
C ASN A 58 22.79 30.46 0.14
N GLY A 59 23.03 30.39 1.45
CA GLY A 59 24.16 29.64 2.02
C GLY A 59 23.88 28.14 2.16
N TYR A 60 22.62 27.75 2.32
CA TYR A 60 22.22 26.35 2.51
C TYR A 60 22.09 25.57 1.20
N ILE A 61 21.48 26.15 0.16
CA ILE A 61 21.22 25.44 -1.11
C ILE A 61 22.48 25.44 -1.99
N ASP A 62 22.90 24.25 -2.42
CA ASP A 62 23.99 24.04 -3.36
C ASP A 62 23.68 22.91 -4.36
N GLU A 63 24.59 22.67 -5.30
CA GLU A 63 24.44 21.61 -6.33
C GLU A 63 24.37 20.19 -5.74
N LYS A 64 24.85 19.97 -4.51
CA LYS A 64 24.89 18.64 -3.90
C LYS A 64 23.57 18.29 -3.21
N ASN A 65 22.86 19.28 -2.68
CA ASN A 65 21.62 19.07 -1.94
C ASN A 65 20.35 19.46 -2.70
N LEU A 66 20.46 20.18 -3.82
CA LEU A 66 19.35 20.47 -4.71
C LEU A 66 19.04 19.26 -5.60
N LYS A 67 17.85 18.69 -5.45
CA LYS A 67 17.36 17.58 -6.27
C LYS A 67 16.39 18.10 -7.32
N VAL A 68 16.86 18.18 -8.57
CA VAL A 68 16.04 18.59 -9.71
C VAL A 68 15.09 17.43 -10.08
N LEU A 69 13.79 17.71 -10.20
CA LEU A 69 12.80 16.67 -10.49
C LEU A 69 12.85 16.19 -11.95
N PHE A 70 13.26 17.06 -12.88
CA PHE A 70 13.37 16.74 -14.31
C PHE A 70 14.60 17.43 -14.90
N GLU A 71 15.62 16.64 -15.23
CA GLU A 71 16.80 17.09 -15.97
C GLU A 71 16.59 16.77 -17.45
N ASN A 72 16.43 17.81 -18.29
CA ASN A 72 16.26 17.82 -19.76
C ASN A 72 14.85 18.10 -20.30
N ASP A 73 14.82 18.75 -21.47
CA ASP A 73 13.64 19.21 -22.23
C ASP A 73 12.63 18.10 -22.59
N ASP A 74 12.91 16.82 -22.31
CA ASP A 74 12.00 15.70 -22.59
C ASP A 74 10.95 15.42 -21.50
N LEU A 75 11.02 16.07 -20.32
CA LEU A 75 10.02 15.89 -19.25
C LEU A 75 9.60 17.19 -18.53
N ILE A 76 10.02 18.35 -19.05
CA ILE A 76 9.44 19.65 -18.66
C ILE A 76 8.22 20.01 -19.53
N TYR A 77 7.92 19.21 -20.56
CA TYR A 77 6.69 19.30 -21.34
C TYR A 77 5.93 17.98 -21.25
N ASN A 78 5.06 17.85 -20.24
CA ASN A 78 3.88 17.04 -20.48
C ASN A 78 3.12 17.75 -21.61
N GLU A 79 2.89 17.11 -22.76
CA GLU A 79 2.13 17.66 -23.88
C GLU A 79 0.66 18.02 -23.51
N SER A 80 0.28 17.88 -22.23
CA SER A 80 -0.84 18.57 -21.59
C SER A 80 -0.38 19.77 -20.74
N TYR A 81 0.39 20.70 -21.30
CA TYR A 81 0.78 21.98 -20.66
C TYR A 81 -0.41 22.95 -20.66
N LYS A 82 -1.58 22.50 -20.17
CA LYS A 82 -2.80 23.31 -20.18
C LYS A 82 -3.10 24.04 -18.86
N ASP A 83 -2.48 23.66 -17.73
CA ASP A 83 -2.97 24.13 -16.41
C ASP A 83 -1.88 24.42 -15.33
N ASN A 84 -0.57 24.45 -15.64
CA ASN A 84 0.52 24.71 -14.66
C ASN A 84 0.56 23.75 -13.45
N ILE A 85 0.26 22.46 -13.67
CA ILE A 85 0.23 21.44 -12.62
C ILE A 85 1.45 20.53 -12.72
N LEU A 86 2.23 20.44 -11.63
CA LEU A 86 3.26 19.43 -11.44
C LEU A 86 2.70 18.25 -10.64
N SER A 87 2.81 17.02 -11.16
CA SER A 87 2.44 15.81 -10.41
C SER A 87 3.59 14.81 -10.34
N PHE A 88 3.90 14.30 -9.15
CA PHE A 88 5.01 13.38 -8.91
C PHE A 88 4.83 12.60 -7.60
N CYS A 89 5.61 11.54 -7.41
CA CYS A 89 5.72 10.86 -6.12
C CYS A 89 6.80 11.52 -5.27
N LEU A 90 6.48 11.77 -4.00
CA LEU A 90 7.47 12.16 -3.01
C LEU A 90 8.60 11.11 -2.91
N PRO A 91 9.83 11.50 -2.54
CA PRO A 91 10.94 10.57 -2.37
C PRO A 91 10.56 9.39 -1.47
N ILE A 92 10.91 8.17 -1.88
CA ILE A 92 10.67 6.95 -1.10
C ILE A 92 11.73 6.81 0.01
N ASN A 93 12.98 7.07 -0.34
CA ASN A 93 14.10 6.92 0.58
C ASN A 93 14.35 8.23 1.33
N ARG A 94 14.62 8.12 2.63
CA ARG A 94 15.07 9.23 3.48
C ARG A 94 16.46 8.91 3.99
N SER A 95 17.33 9.92 4.01
CA SER A 95 18.72 9.78 4.44
C SER A 95 18.90 9.56 5.94
N ASN A 96 17.90 9.89 6.77
CA ASN A 96 17.91 9.78 8.22
C ASN A 96 16.82 8.84 8.77
N GLU A 97 16.40 7.84 7.98
CA GLU A 97 15.38 6.88 8.40
C GLU A 97 15.69 6.31 9.80
N PRO A 98 14.74 6.33 10.76
CA PRO A 98 15.01 5.90 12.12
C PRO A 98 15.40 4.43 12.23
N LYS A 99 16.59 4.18 12.78
CA LYS A 99 17.06 2.83 13.12
C LYS A 99 16.70 2.38 14.53
N GLU A 100 16.26 3.32 15.37
CA GLU A 100 15.88 3.09 16.76
C GLU A 100 14.57 3.82 17.08
N ASP A 101 13.99 3.50 18.23
CA ASP A 101 12.74 4.08 18.72
C ASP A 101 12.85 5.60 18.94
N ILE A 102 12.10 6.39 18.17
CA ILE A 102 12.13 7.86 18.25
C ILE A 102 10.74 8.50 18.11
N GLN A 103 10.28 9.24 19.13
CA GLN A 103 8.95 9.84 19.07
C GLN A 103 8.90 11.09 18.17
N ASP A 104 9.90 11.95 18.27
CA ASP A 104 9.92 13.26 17.61
C ASP A 104 10.71 13.27 16.29
N TYR A 105 10.54 12.22 15.48
CA TYR A 105 11.17 12.16 14.17
C TYR A 105 10.63 13.24 13.23
N LYS A 106 11.53 13.98 12.57
CA LYS A 106 11.19 15.03 11.62
C LYS A 106 11.94 14.88 10.30
N TYR A 107 11.19 15.01 9.22
CA TYR A 107 11.74 15.07 7.87
C TYR A 107 10.86 15.99 7.01
N TYR A 108 11.50 16.93 6.34
CA TYR A 108 10.82 17.88 5.46
C TYR A 108 11.46 17.86 4.09
N ILE A 109 10.68 18.19 3.07
CA ILE A 109 11.21 18.71 1.83
C ILE A 109 10.72 20.13 1.62
N VAL A 110 11.58 20.97 1.03
CA VAL A 110 11.20 22.30 0.55
C VAL A 110 11.26 22.25 -0.96
N LEU A 111 10.10 22.29 -1.61
CA LEU A 111 9.97 22.25 -3.06
C LEU A 111 9.88 23.68 -3.60
N PHE A 112 10.62 23.96 -4.65
CA PHE A 112 10.67 25.23 -5.34
C PHE A 112 10.16 25.10 -6.77
N ALA A 113 9.48 26.14 -7.24
CA ALA A 113 9.24 26.44 -8.64
C ALA A 113 9.87 27.80 -8.96
N TYR A 114 10.86 27.82 -9.84
CA TYR A 114 11.73 28.97 -10.08
C TYR A 114 12.07 29.12 -11.56
N SER A 115 12.43 30.34 -11.97
CA SER A 115 12.70 30.66 -13.38
C SER A 115 13.77 29.73 -13.99
N SER A 116 13.54 29.27 -15.22
CA SER A 116 14.50 28.42 -15.94
C SER A 116 15.86 29.08 -16.16
N GLU A 117 15.93 30.41 -16.15
CA GLU A 117 17.17 31.17 -16.31
C GLU A 117 18.04 31.18 -15.04
N LYS A 118 17.46 30.83 -13.88
CA LYS A 118 18.21 30.71 -12.63
C LYS A 118 18.88 29.33 -12.54
N THR A 119 20.07 29.32 -11.97
CA THR A 119 20.79 28.08 -11.60
C THR A 119 20.23 27.48 -10.31
N MET A 120 19.95 28.32 -9.31
CA MET A 120 19.51 27.92 -7.97
C MET A 120 18.24 28.68 -7.56
N PRO A 121 17.28 28.03 -6.86
CA PRO A 121 16.15 28.71 -6.26
C PRO A 121 16.53 29.43 -4.96
N ASN A 122 15.69 30.37 -4.53
CA ASN A 122 15.76 30.96 -3.20
C ASN A 122 14.35 31.23 -2.63
N LEU A 123 14.25 31.79 -1.42
CA LEU A 123 12.96 32.07 -0.77
C LEU A 123 12.13 33.19 -1.42
N GLU A 124 12.70 33.89 -2.41
CA GLU A 124 11.94 34.80 -3.26
C GLU A 124 11.29 34.08 -4.45
N ASP A 125 11.55 32.80 -4.68
CA ASP A 125 10.84 31.99 -5.67
C ASP A 125 9.55 31.39 -5.06
N HIS A 126 8.75 30.70 -5.88
CA HIS A 126 7.59 29.99 -5.35
C HIS A 126 8.06 28.74 -4.61
N TYR A 127 7.59 28.52 -3.38
CA TYR A 127 7.94 27.32 -2.64
C TYR A 127 6.81 26.79 -1.76
N ILE A 128 6.93 25.53 -1.37
CA ILE A 128 6.10 24.87 -0.36
C ILE A 128 6.96 23.96 0.51
N ILE A 129 6.64 23.93 1.81
CA ILE A 129 7.24 23.01 2.77
C ILE A 129 6.29 21.82 2.92
N ILE A 130 6.80 20.61 2.73
CA ILE A 130 6.04 19.37 2.89
C ILE A 130 6.66 18.61 4.06
N ASP A 131 5.87 18.40 5.12
CA ASP A 131 6.23 17.51 6.22
C ASP A 131 6.07 16.06 5.75
N MET A 132 7.18 15.33 5.69
CA MET A 132 7.20 13.90 5.36
C MET A 132 7.67 13.06 6.56
N SER A 133 7.32 13.47 7.77
CA SER A 133 7.73 12.80 9.00
C SER A 133 6.99 11.50 9.28
N PHE A 134 6.02 11.10 8.45
CA PHE A 134 5.29 9.85 8.66
C PHE A 134 6.24 8.66 8.65
N ARG A 135 6.21 7.80 9.67
CA ARG A 135 7.09 6.63 9.76
C ARG A 135 6.35 5.36 10.17
N VAL A 136 6.89 4.22 9.78
CA VAL A 136 6.34 2.90 10.07
C VAL A 136 7.47 2.02 10.60
N GLY A 137 7.34 1.54 11.84
CA GLY A 137 8.40 0.77 12.50
C GLY A 137 9.71 1.53 12.65
N VAL A 138 10.79 0.77 12.82
CA VAL A 138 12.19 1.23 12.86
C VAL A 138 13.07 0.25 12.07
N GLY A 139 14.24 0.70 11.63
CA GLY A 139 15.18 -0.12 10.87
C GLY A 139 15.20 0.19 9.39
N ASP A 140 16.22 -0.32 8.71
CA ASP A 140 16.40 -0.21 7.25
C ASP A 140 15.30 -1.01 6.53
N ASP A 141 14.96 -0.66 5.28
CA ASP A 141 13.80 -1.23 4.58
C ASP A 141 13.81 -2.78 4.50
N GLU A 142 14.98 -3.42 4.46
CA GLU A 142 15.12 -4.89 4.39
C GLU A 142 15.01 -5.60 5.75
N ASP A 143 15.21 -4.85 6.84
CA ASP A 143 15.29 -5.36 8.22
C ASP A 143 14.45 -4.48 9.16
N VAL A 144 13.27 -4.04 8.71
CA VAL A 144 12.29 -3.33 9.55
C VAL A 144 11.86 -4.20 10.72
N GLU A 145 11.62 -3.57 11.87
CA GLU A 145 11.02 -4.17 13.06
C GLU A 145 9.88 -3.29 13.61
N GLU A 146 9.00 -3.90 14.42
CA GLU A 146 8.05 -3.12 15.22
C GLU A 146 8.79 -2.25 16.23
N SER A 147 8.35 -1.00 16.37
CA SER A 147 8.84 -0.11 17.41
C SER A 147 8.30 -0.56 18.78
N LYS A 148 9.09 -0.38 19.84
CA LYS A 148 8.62 -0.64 21.23
C LYS A 148 7.75 0.50 21.76
N LEU A 149 7.72 1.62 21.05
CA LEU A 149 6.80 2.73 21.32
C LEU A 149 5.38 2.32 20.97
N ARG A 150 4.43 3.07 21.53
CA ARG A 150 3.00 2.89 21.29
C ARG A 150 2.34 4.25 21.18
N ASN A 151 1.42 4.37 20.23
CA ASN A 151 0.57 5.54 20.14
C ASN A 151 -0.55 5.46 21.18
N ASP A 152 -0.94 6.62 21.71
CA ASP A 152 -2.18 6.71 22.48
C ASP A 152 -3.36 6.79 21.49
N PHE A 153 -4.16 5.72 21.45
CA PHE A 153 -5.35 5.59 20.59
C PHE A 153 -6.47 6.58 20.96
N ASN A 154 -6.30 7.43 21.98
CA ASN A 154 -7.19 8.55 22.26
C ASN A 154 -7.15 9.66 21.19
N SER A 155 -6.09 9.72 20.37
CA SER A 155 -5.97 10.63 19.23
C SER A 155 -6.56 10.01 17.95
N ASP A 156 -7.08 10.84 17.03
CA ASP A 156 -7.55 10.36 15.73
C ASP A 156 -6.38 9.72 14.97
N ILE A 157 -6.34 8.38 14.95
CA ILE A 157 -5.23 7.59 14.39
C ILE A 157 -4.94 7.97 12.93
N ILE A 158 -5.92 8.50 12.19
CA ILE A 158 -5.75 8.98 10.82
C ILE A 158 -4.74 10.15 10.74
N GLN A 159 -4.67 10.96 11.79
CA GLN A 159 -3.77 12.10 11.92
C GLN A 159 -2.39 11.70 12.48
N THR A 160 -2.17 10.44 12.84
CA THR A 160 -0.87 10.01 13.36
C THR A 160 0.26 10.25 12.34
N ASN A 161 1.43 10.60 12.87
CA ASN A 161 2.68 10.68 12.11
C ASN A 161 3.51 9.40 12.25
N CYS A 162 2.99 8.37 12.93
CA CYS A 162 3.73 7.13 13.11
C CYS A 162 2.83 5.93 13.29
N ILE A 163 3.28 4.78 12.79
CA ILE A 163 2.69 3.47 13.03
C ILE A 163 3.79 2.58 13.60
N PHE A 164 3.67 2.22 14.87
CA PHE A 164 4.73 1.48 15.56
C PHE A 164 4.61 -0.03 15.46
N SER A 165 3.40 -0.54 15.20
CA SER A 165 3.11 -1.97 15.20
C SER A 165 2.08 -2.35 14.14
N VAL A 166 2.05 -3.63 13.79
CA VAL A 166 1.03 -4.25 12.93
C VAL A 166 -0.37 -4.01 13.51
N PHE A 167 -0.50 -4.05 14.84
CA PHE A 167 -1.76 -3.70 15.51
C PHE A 167 -2.22 -2.28 15.19
N GLU A 168 -1.33 -1.28 15.34
CA GLU A 168 -1.63 0.11 14.98
C GLU A 168 -1.93 0.26 13.49
N ALA A 169 -1.23 -0.47 12.61
CA ALA A 169 -1.52 -0.48 11.18
C ALA A 169 -2.96 -0.96 10.89
N VAL A 170 -3.41 -2.02 11.56
CA VAL A 170 -4.78 -2.54 11.43
C VAL A 170 -5.81 -1.53 11.92
N GLU A 171 -5.58 -0.89 13.07
CA GLU A 171 -6.47 0.15 13.58
C GLU A 171 -6.51 1.37 12.66
N PHE A 172 -5.38 1.76 12.06
CA PHE A 172 -5.32 2.84 11.07
C PHE A 172 -6.14 2.51 9.82
N LEU A 173 -6.06 1.28 9.30
CA LEU A 173 -6.84 0.84 8.15
C LEU A 173 -8.35 0.82 8.45
N LYS A 174 -8.75 0.37 9.64
CA LYS A 174 -10.16 0.41 10.09
C LYS A 174 -10.68 1.85 10.20
N ALA A 175 -9.85 2.75 10.73
CA ALA A 175 -10.19 4.16 10.82
C ALA A 175 -10.35 4.79 9.43
N CYS A 176 -9.42 4.51 8.49
CA CYS A 176 -9.54 4.93 7.09
C CYS A 176 -10.86 4.46 6.45
N GLN A 177 -11.24 3.19 6.67
CA GLN A 177 -12.50 2.65 6.16
C GLN A 177 -13.72 3.37 6.78
N SER A 178 -13.70 3.58 8.09
CA SER A 178 -14.77 4.32 8.79
C SER A 178 -14.88 5.77 8.32
N PHE A 179 -13.75 6.41 8.04
CA PHE A 179 -13.72 7.77 7.50
C PHE A 179 -14.29 7.83 6.07
N LYS A 180 -13.93 6.86 5.21
CA LYS A 180 -14.50 6.72 3.87
C LYS A 180 -16.02 6.58 3.90
N GLU A 181 -16.55 5.77 4.81
CA GLU A 181 -18.00 5.60 5.01
C GLU A 181 -18.69 6.87 5.47
N LYS A 182 -18.08 7.62 6.42
CA LYS A 182 -18.59 8.93 6.86
C LYS A 182 -18.58 9.97 5.74
N ALA A 183 -17.55 9.94 4.88
CA ALA A 183 -17.45 10.76 3.68
C ALA A 183 -18.43 10.34 2.57
N LYS A 184 -19.17 9.23 2.74
CA LYS A 184 -20.10 8.65 1.77
C LYS A 184 -19.45 8.31 0.42
N GLU A 185 -18.15 8.03 0.44
CA GLU A 185 -17.43 7.60 -0.75
C GLU A 185 -17.50 6.07 -0.86
N THR A 186 -17.98 5.57 -2.00
CA THR A 186 -18.14 4.12 -2.23
C THR A 186 -17.05 3.58 -3.15
N ASN A 187 -16.40 4.46 -3.91
CA ASN A 187 -15.34 4.11 -4.82
C ASN A 187 -13.97 4.33 -4.14
N ASN A 188 -13.24 3.23 -3.91
CA ASN A 188 -11.89 3.29 -3.33
C ASN A 188 -10.92 4.14 -4.15
N TYR A 189 -11.03 4.12 -5.48
CA TYR A 189 -10.15 4.90 -6.35
C TYR A 189 -10.38 6.40 -6.15
N GLU A 190 -11.63 6.87 -6.17
CA GLU A 190 -11.96 8.27 -5.93
C GLU A 190 -11.60 8.70 -4.51
N PHE A 191 -11.84 7.84 -3.52
CA PHE A 191 -11.42 8.09 -2.14
C PHE A 191 -9.92 8.34 -2.04
N PHE A 192 -9.08 7.41 -2.53
CA PHE A 192 -7.64 7.56 -2.41
C PHE A 192 -7.06 8.67 -3.28
N LYS A 193 -7.69 8.98 -4.41
CA LYS A 193 -7.35 10.14 -5.23
C LYS A 193 -7.61 11.46 -4.50
N ASN A 194 -8.75 11.56 -3.80
CA ASN A 194 -9.13 12.76 -3.06
C ASN A 194 -8.40 12.90 -1.72
N TYR A 195 -7.92 11.80 -1.13
CA TYR A 195 -7.17 11.78 0.14
C TYR A 195 -5.76 11.17 -0.04
N PRO A 196 -4.87 11.82 -0.82
CA PRO A 196 -3.57 11.24 -1.17
C PRO A 196 -2.65 11.04 0.04
N GLN A 197 -2.75 11.86 1.10
CA GLN A 197 -2.00 11.63 2.34
C GLN A 197 -2.36 10.27 2.97
N LEU A 198 -3.63 9.87 2.95
CA LEU A 198 -4.06 8.57 3.47
C LEU A 198 -3.63 7.44 2.55
N ALA A 199 -3.79 7.61 1.24
CA ALA A 199 -3.35 6.65 0.24
C ALA A 199 -1.84 6.36 0.36
N GLY A 200 -1.03 7.42 0.49
CA GLY A 200 0.41 7.33 0.69
C GLY A 200 0.78 6.64 2.00
N LYS A 201 0.14 7.00 3.12
CA LYS A 201 0.36 6.32 4.41
C LYS A 201 0.05 4.83 4.34
N ILE A 202 -1.07 4.44 3.73
CA ILE A 202 -1.44 3.03 3.54
C ILE A 202 -0.36 2.32 2.72
N ALA A 203 -0.01 2.86 1.54
CA ALA A 203 1.01 2.27 0.69
C ALA A 203 2.36 2.11 1.41
N TYR A 204 2.76 3.11 2.20
CA TYR A 204 4.01 3.08 2.94
C TYR A 204 4.00 2.07 4.11
N ILE A 205 2.85 1.87 4.76
CA ILE A 205 2.68 0.77 5.73
C ILE A 205 2.94 -0.59 5.06
N TYR A 206 2.34 -0.84 3.89
CA TYR A 206 2.56 -2.08 3.15
C TYR A 206 4.00 -2.24 2.64
N TYR A 207 4.65 -1.12 2.32
CA TYR A 207 6.05 -1.10 1.91
C TYR A 207 6.99 -1.49 3.06
N ARG A 208 6.77 -0.96 4.27
CA ARG A 208 7.65 -1.18 5.43
C ARG A 208 7.33 -2.47 6.19
N PHE A 209 6.06 -2.78 6.42
CA PHE A 209 5.64 -4.00 7.12
C PHE A 209 5.37 -5.13 6.12
N ASP A 210 6.45 -5.73 5.62
CA ASP A 210 6.36 -6.83 4.67
C ASP A 210 5.94 -8.15 5.37
N LEU A 211 4.65 -8.44 5.34
CA LEU A 211 4.05 -9.67 5.87
C LEU A 211 4.36 -10.93 5.02
N ALA A 212 5.19 -10.84 3.99
CA ALA A 212 5.81 -11.98 3.32
C ALA A 212 7.23 -12.26 3.86
N ASN A 213 7.92 -11.27 4.44
CA ASN A 213 9.26 -11.40 4.99
C ASN A 213 9.25 -12.10 6.36
N GLU A 214 9.82 -13.31 6.42
CA GLU A 214 9.88 -14.08 7.66
C GLU A 214 10.66 -13.41 8.79
N LYS A 215 11.70 -12.62 8.49
CA LYS A 215 12.46 -11.89 9.52
C LYS A 215 11.56 -10.84 10.17
N PHE A 216 10.87 -10.03 9.36
CA PHE A 216 9.92 -9.04 9.86
C PHE A 216 8.82 -9.73 10.68
N ILE A 217 8.20 -10.78 10.14
CA ILE A 217 7.15 -11.51 10.87
C ILE A 217 7.66 -11.98 12.23
N LYS A 218 8.87 -12.54 12.33
CA LYS A 218 9.46 -12.98 13.61
C LYS A 218 9.71 -11.83 14.60
N SER A 219 9.84 -10.59 14.12
CA SER A 219 9.95 -9.41 14.98
C SER A 219 8.62 -9.00 15.63
N VAL A 220 7.50 -9.39 15.02
CA VAL A 220 6.14 -9.08 15.52
C VAL A 220 5.78 -10.00 16.69
N SER A 221 5.12 -9.44 17.71
CA SER A 221 4.84 -10.14 18.98
C SER A 221 4.12 -11.49 18.87
N ASP A 222 3.22 -11.67 17.89
CA ASP A 222 2.50 -12.92 17.60
C ASP A 222 2.97 -13.59 16.29
N GLY A 223 4.09 -13.14 15.74
CA GLY A 223 4.64 -13.59 14.46
C GLY A 223 4.92 -15.08 14.37
N ASP A 224 5.50 -15.67 15.42
CA ASP A 224 5.76 -17.11 15.50
C ASP A 224 4.46 -17.94 15.44
N LYS A 225 3.38 -17.43 16.03
CA LYS A 225 2.06 -18.07 15.96
C LYS A 225 1.54 -18.00 14.52
N TYR A 226 1.62 -16.82 13.90
CA TYR A 226 1.22 -16.65 12.50
C TYR A 226 2.02 -17.55 11.54
N LEU A 227 3.34 -17.68 11.71
CA LEU A 227 4.15 -18.57 10.87
C LEU A 227 3.73 -20.03 11.00
N LYS A 228 3.52 -20.51 12.23
CA LYS A 228 3.04 -21.89 12.48
C LYS A 228 1.67 -22.14 11.86
N GLU A 229 0.75 -21.18 11.95
CA GLU A 229 -0.58 -21.28 11.35
C GLU A 229 -0.52 -21.25 9.82
N ARG A 230 0.32 -20.37 9.24
CA ARG A 230 0.60 -20.31 7.80
C ARG A 230 1.16 -21.62 7.28
N GLU A 231 2.18 -22.18 7.93
CA GLU A 231 2.78 -23.46 7.57
C GLU A 231 1.78 -24.61 7.66
N LYS A 232 0.98 -24.64 8.74
CA LYS A 232 -0.09 -25.64 8.92
C LYS A 232 -1.13 -25.56 7.81
N PHE A 233 -1.55 -24.35 7.44
CA PHE A 233 -2.48 -24.12 6.33
C PHE A 233 -1.90 -24.63 5.00
N VAL A 234 -0.67 -24.21 4.66
CA VAL A 234 0.00 -24.62 3.42
C VAL A 234 0.17 -26.13 3.36
N LYS A 235 0.67 -26.75 4.43
CA LYS A 235 0.87 -28.20 4.51
C LYS A 235 -0.44 -28.94 4.30
N LYS A 236 -1.50 -28.55 5.01
CA LYS A 236 -2.81 -29.21 4.91
C LYS A 236 -3.43 -29.07 3.51
N PHE A 237 -3.24 -27.92 2.84
CA PHE A 237 -3.64 -27.76 1.45
C PHE A 237 -2.85 -28.70 0.52
N ILE A 238 -1.53 -28.76 0.67
CA ILE A 238 -0.64 -29.62 -0.12
C ILE A 238 -0.98 -31.10 0.08
N ASP A 239 -1.27 -31.50 1.32
CA ASP A 239 -1.66 -32.85 1.67
C ASP A 239 -2.91 -33.25 0.89
N VAL A 240 -3.97 -32.43 0.87
CA VAL A 240 -5.19 -32.71 0.08
C VAL A 240 -4.93 -32.67 -1.42
N TYR A 241 -4.14 -31.72 -1.90
CA TYR A 241 -3.80 -31.59 -3.32
C TYR A 241 -3.04 -32.82 -3.85
N SER A 242 -2.14 -33.35 -3.02
CA SER A 242 -1.25 -34.45 -3.35
C SER A 242 -1.79 -35.81 -2.92
N ASP A 243 -2.90 -35.86 -2.17
CA ASP A 243 -3.43 -37.08 -1.56
C ASP A 243 -3.74 -38.14 -2.62
N GLU A 244 -2.90 -39.16 -2.67
CA GLU A 244 -3.19 -40.40 -3.38
C GLU A 244 -4.06 -41.26 -2.47
N LYS A 245 -5.37 -40.95 -2.43
CA LYS A 245 -6.34 -41.81 -1.73
C LYS A 245 -6.48 -43.12 -2.52
N PHE A 246 -5.63 -44.09 -2.17
CA PHE A 246 -5.54 -45.43 -2.78
C PHE A 246 -5.08 -45.41 -4.25
N PHE A 247 -4.39 -46.47 -4.68
CA PHE A 247 -3.89 -46.72 -6.05
C PHE A 247 -4.97 -46.68 -7.17
N ILE A 248 -6.23 -46.35 -6.85
CA ILE A 248 -7.39 -46.42 -7.73
C ILE A 248 -7.93 -45.02 -8.06
N ILE A 249 -7.72 -44.00 -7.21
CA ILE A 249 -8.23 -42.64 -7.43
C ILE A 249 -7.05 -41.69 -7.70
N PRO A 250 -6.97 -41.07 -8.90
CA PRO A 250 -5.92 -40.09 -9.18
C PRO A 250 -6.03 -38.90 -8.23
N SER A 251 -4.88 -38.46 -7.68
CA SER A 251 -4.80 -37.26 -6.84
C SER A 251 -5.26 -36.01 -7.59
N TYR A 252 -5.61 -34.94 -6.88
CA TYR A 252 -5.91 -33.65 -7.51
C TYR A 252 -4.73 -33.16 -8.36
N LYS A 253 -3.50 -33.37 -7.88
CA LYS A 253 -2.26 -33.10 -8.63
C LYS A 253 -2.21 -33.87 -9.96
N ALA A 254 -2.54 -35.16 -9.96
CA ALA A 254 -2.57 -35.95 -11.20
C ALA A 254 -3.69 -35.47 -12.15
N LYS A 255 -4.91 -35.29 -11.63
CA LYS A 255 -6.04 -34.75 -12.39
C LYS A 255 -5.77 -33.35 -12.97
N PHE A 256 -4.99 -32.53 -12.25
CA PHE A 256 -4.63 -31.18 -12.67
C PHE A 256 -3.61 -31.18 -13.83
N SER A 257 -2.77 -32.21 -13.95
CA SER A 257 -1.84 -32.32 -15.08
C SER A 257 -2.53 -32.53 -16.43
N GLU A 258 -3.80 -32.97 -16.43
CA GLU A 258 -4.64 -33.13 -17.61
C GLU A 258 -5.66 -31.97 -17.77
N PHE A 259 -5.53 -30.92 -16.97
CA PHE A 259 -6.53 -29.85 -16.82
C PHE A 259 -6.69 -28.98 -18.07
N SER A 260 -5.62 -28.73 -18.83
CA SER A 260 -5.64 -27.94 -20.07
C SER A 260 -6.66 -28.42 -21.08
N ASN A 261 -6.86 -29.75 -21.17
CA ASN A 261 -7.67 -30.39 -22.20
C ASN A 261 -9.18 -30.43 -21.87
N LYS A 262 -9.58 -29.92 -20.70
CA LYS A 262 -10.94 -29.99 -20.20
C LYS A 262 -11.78 -28.77 -20.59
N SER A 263 -13.10 -28.95 -20.70
CA SER A 263 -14.07 -27.87 -20.86
C SER A 263 -14.10 -26.96 -19.62
N ASP A 264 -14.65 -25.75 -19.76
CA ASP A 264 -14.81 -24.85 -18.62
C ASP A 264 -15.72 -25.45 -17.54
N GLU A 265 -16.76 -26.20 -17.92
CA GLU A 265 -17.64 -26.90 -16.98
C GLU A 265 -16.89 -27.96 -16.18
N GLU A 266 -16.07 -28.78 -16.86
CA GLU A 266 -15.24 -29.80 -16.22
C GLU A 266 -14.20 -29.20 -15.27
N LYS A 267 -13.63 -28.05 -15.64
CA LYS A 267 -12.68 -27.29 -14.81
C LYS A 267 -13.35 -26.71 -13.56
N ILE A 268 -14.57 -26.17 -13.69
CA ILE A 268 -15.37 -25.69 -12.56
C ILE A 268 -15.71 -26.85 -11.62
N MET A 269 -16.17 -27.99 -12.16
CA MET A 269 -16.47 -29.18 -11.37
C MET A 269 -15.24 -29.68 -10.60
N PHE A 270 -14.08 -29.74 -11.26
CA PHE A 270 -12.82 -30.11 -10.61
C PHE A 270 -12.52 -29.25 -9.38
N PHE A 271 -12.61 -27.92 -9.51
CA PHE A 271 -12.33 -27.01 -8.39
C PHE A 271 -13.42 -27.06 -7.31
N GLN A 272 -14.68 -27.34 -7.68
CA GLN A 272 -15.77 -27.51 -6.73
C GLN A 272 -15.55 -28.75 -5.86
N GLU A 273 -15.22 -29.90 -6.47
CA GLU A 273 -14.87 -31.13 -5.74
C GLU A 273 -13.65 -30.90 -4.83
N PHE A 274 -12.61 -30.24 -5.37
CA PHE A 274 -11.40 -29.95 -4.61
C PHE A 274 -11.70 -29.03 -3.40
N LEU A 275 -12.52 -27.99 -3.58
CA LEU A 275 -12.97 -27.11 -2.51
C LEU A 275 -13.73 -27.87 -1.42
N GLU A 276 -14.61 -28.79 -1.79
CA GLU A 276 -15.38 -29.59 -0.83
C GLU A 276 -14.49 -30.51 0.01
N ASP A 277 -13.48 -31.12 -0.60
CA ASP A 277 -12.52 -31.95 0.12
C ASP A 277 -11.57 -31.11 1.00
N LEU A 278 -11.18 -29.92 0.55
CA LEU A 278 -10.46 -28.97 1.39
C LEU A 278 -11.33 -28.52 2.58
N VAL A 279 -12.60 -28.18 2.36
CA VAL A 279 -13.53 -27.82 3.44
C VAL A 279 -13.65 -28.91 4.49
N LYS A 280 -13.81 -30.17 4.05
CA LYS A 280 -13.84 -31.33 4.96
C LYS A 280 -12.53 -31.48 5.70
N ALA A 281 -11.40 -31.43 4.99
CA ALA A 281 -10.09 -31.56 5.59
C ALA A 281 -9.89 -30.49 6.66
N PHE A 282 -10.19 -29.23 6.35
CA PHE A 282 -10.03 -28.07 7.23
C PHE A 282 -11.14 -27.90 8.30
N ASP A 283 -12.11 -28.82 8.37
CA ASP A 283 -13.23 -28.78 9.32
C ASP A 283 -14.02 -27.45 9.24
N ILE A 284 -14.21 -26.92 8.03
CA ILE A 284 -14.89 -25.64 7.80
C ILE A 284 -16.40 -25.86 7.74
N GLU A 285 -17.16 -25.13 8.56
CA GLU A 285 -18.61 -25.23 8.57
C GLU A 285 -19.25 -24.56 7.34
N PRO A 286 -20.38 -25.12 6.82
CA PRO A 286 -21.18 -24.49 5.76
C PRO A 286 -21.58 -23.03 6.04
N PRO A 287 -21.96 -22.24 5.02
CA PRO A 287 -22.03 -22.60 3.60
C PRO A 287 -20.65 -22.64 2.91
N ILE A 288 -20.51 -23.60 2.00
CA ILE A 288 -19.37 -23.74 1.08
C ILE A 288 -19.61 -22.82 -0.13
N PRO A 289 -18.62 -22.04 -0.58
CA PRO A 289 -18.75 -21.23 -1.78
C PRO A 289 -18.98 -22.08 -3.03
N THR A 290 -19.72 -21.55 -3.99
CA THR A 290 -19.82 -22.16 -5.33
C THR A 290 -18.71 -21.61 -6.22
N ILE A 291 -18.04 -22.48 -6.99
CA ILE A 291 -17.06 -22.07 -8.00
C ILE A 291 -17.77 -21.51 -9.23
N TYR A 292 -17.31 -20.35 -9.70
CA TYR A 292 -17.78 -19.70 -10.91
C TYR A 292 -16.61 -19.29 -11.81
N LYS A 293 -16.88 -19.14 -13.09
CA LYS A 293 -15.95 -18.52 -14.03
C LYS A 293 -15.92 -17.00 -13.82
N GLU A 294 -14.72 -16.42 -13.77
CA GLU A 294 -14.52 -14.98 -13.84
C GLU A 294 -14.64 -14.50 -15.29
N PHE A 295 -15.42 -13.44 -15.50
CA PHE A 295 -15.69 -12.88 -16.82
C PHE A 295 -14.91 -11.59 -17.09
N LYS A 296 -14.39 -10.93 -16.05
CA LYS A 296 -13.58 -9.72 -16.17
C LYS A 296 -12.16 -10.07 -16.62
N GLN A 297 -11.75 -9.57 -17.79
CA GLN A 297 -10.46 -9.90 -18.42
C GLN A 297 -9.23 -9.62 -17.55
N TYR A 298 -9.30 -8.61 -16.66
CA TYR A 298 -8.16 -8.19 -15.84
C TYR A 298 -8.17 -8.78 -14.42
N ASN A 299 -9.17 -9.59 -14.07
CA ASN A 299 -9.23 -10.22 -12.76
C ASN A 299 -8.77 -11.68 -12.86
N ASN A 300 -7.85 -12.10 -12.00
CA ASN A 300 -7.39 -13.49 -11.94
C ASN A 300 -8.41 -14.38 -11.21
N GLY A 301 -9.06 -13.83 -10.18
CA GLY A 301 -10.10 -14.47 -9.40
C GLY A 301 -10.63 -13.55 -8.31
N SER A 302 -11.67 -14.00 -7.60
CA SER A 302 -12.16 -13.29 -6.42
C SER A 302 -13.00 -14.18 -5.51
N TYR A 303 -12.91 -13.94 -4.21
CA TYR A 303 -13.83 -14.46 -3.21
C TYR A 303 -14.88 -13.42 -2.83
N ASN A 304 -16.17 -13.79 -2.94
CA ASN A 304 -17.27 -12.98 -2.42
C ASN A 304 -17.75 -13.54 -1.07
N SER A 305 -17.53 -12.78 0.00
CA SER A 305 -18.00 -13.09 1.36
C SER A 305 -19.44 -12.63 1.63
N VAL A 306 -20.01 -11.77 0.78
CA VAL A 306 -21.31 -11.13 0.99
C VAL A 306 -22.41 -11.80 0.14
N GLY A 307 -23.52 -12.18 0.79
CA GLY A 307 -24.65 -12.82 0.12
C GLY A 307 -24.35 -14.26 -0.28
N LYS A 308 -24.55 -14.60 -1.56
CA LYS A 308 -24.22 -15.94 -2.07
C LYS A 308 -22.71 -16.11 -2.15
N LYS A 309 -22.14 -16.90 -1.24
CA LYS A 309 -20.69 -17.17 -1.21
C LYS A 309 -20.24 -17.79 -2.53
N ALA A 310 -19.26 -17.15 -3.16
CA ALA A 310 -18.78 -17.52 -4.49
C ALA A 310 -17.26 -17.35 -4.57
N LEU A 311 -16.63 -18.26 -5.31
CA LEU A 311 -15.22 -18.22 -5.66
C LEU A 311 -15.13 -18.15 -7.19
N TYR A 312 -14.66 -17.02 -7.72
CA TYR A 312 -14.52 -16.77 -9.14
C TYR A 312 -13.08 -17.06 -9.58
N LEU A 313 -12.92 -17.80 -10.69
CA LEU A 313 -11.61 -18.13 -11.26
C LEU A 313 -11.56 -17.77 -12.74
N ASN A 314 -10.49 -17.11 -13.18
CA ASN A 314 -10.25 -16.85 -14.59
C ASN A 314 -9.60 -18.06 -15.27
N LEU A 315 -10.44 -18.91 -15.86
CA LEU A 315 -10.02 -20.16 -16.51
C LEU A 315 -9.23 -19.98 -17.82
N LYS A 316 -9.04 -18.75 -18.28
CA LYS A 316 -8.19 -18.43 -19.45
C LYS A 316 -6.72 -18.28 -19.09
N ASN A 317 -6.40 -18.17 -17.80
CA ASN A 317 -5.02 -18.02 -17.32
C ASN A 317 -4.22 -19.31 -17.50
N LYS A 318 -2.89 -19.22 -17.34
CA LYS A 318 -2.03 -20.41 -17.30
C LYS A 318 -2.42 -21.29 -16.12
N GLU A 319 -2.32 -22.62 -16.25
CA GLU A 319 -2.77 -23.57 -15.22
C GLU A 319 -2.20 -23.25 -13.83
N GLU A 320 -0.90 -23.02 -13.72
CA GLU A 320 -0.24 -22.65 -12.46
C GLU A 320 -0.84 -21.37 -11.82
N GLN A 321 -1.22 -20.39 -12.66
CA GLN A 321 -1.87 -19.17 -12.19
C GLN A 321 -3.29 -19.44 -11.69
N ILE A 322 -4.03 -20.34 -12.33
CA ILE A 322 -5.38 -20.72 -11.90
C ILE A 322 -5.30 -21.42 -10.53
N LEU A 323 -4.39 -22.38 -10.36
CA LEU A 323 -4.20 -23.08 -9.09
C LEU A 323 -3.73 -22.13 -7.97
N SER A 324 -2.77 -21.25 -8.28
CA SER A 324 -2.29 -20.21 -7.35
C SER A 324 -3.41 -19.27 -6.93
N THR A 325 -4.26 -18.86 -7.88
CA THR A 325 -5.44 -18.04 -7.60
C THR A 325 -6.44 -18.79 -6.74
N PHE A 326 -6.74 -20.05 -7.05
CA PHE A 326 -7.64 -20.86 -6.23
C PHE A 326 -7.13 -21.02 -4.79
N PHE A 327 -5.83 -21.27 -4.61
CA PHE A 327 -5.19 -21.29 -3.28
C PHE A 327 -5.37 -19.95 -2.54
N HIS A 328 -5.12 -18.83 -3.23
CA HIS A 328 -5.29 -17.49 -2.68
C HIS A 328 -6.72 -17.21 -2.23
N GLU A 329 -7.70 -17.47 -3.10
CA GLU A 329 -9.11 -17.21 -2.80
C GLU A 329 -9.68 -18.19 -1.75
N PHE A 330 -9.22 -19.45 -1.74
CA PHE A 330 -9.54 -20.39 -0.67
C PHE A 330 -9.01 -19.91 0.69
N ARG A 331 -7.83 -19.29 0.73
CA ARG A 331 -7.29 -18.69 1.96
C ARG A 331 -8.19 -17.57 2.48
N HIS A 332 -8.69 -16.69 1.60
CA HIS A 332 -9.66 -15.66 1.99
C HIS A 332 -10.93 -16.26 2.60
N PHE A 333 -11.48 -17.29 1.96
CA PHE A 333 -12.64 -18.02 2.49
C PHE A 333 -12.36 -18.67 3.86
N TYR A 334 -11.19 -19.29 4.03
CA TYR A 334 -10.77 -19.90 5.28
C TYR A 334 -10.66 -18.88 6.42
N ILE A 335 -10.06 -17.72 6.15
CA ILE A 335 -9.90 -16.63 7.12
C ILE A 335 -11.26 -16.03 7.49
N ASP A 336 -12.13 -15.75 6.51
CA ASP A 336 -13.50 -15.24 6.74
C ASP A 336 -14.28 -16.12 7.73
N LYS A 337 -14.15 -17.45 7.58
CA LYS A 337 -14.81 -18.43 8.43
C LYS A 337 -14.24 -18.51 9.85
N ASN A 338 -12.93 -18.40 10.02
CA ASN A 338 -12.31 -18.51 11.34
C ASN A 338 -12.37 -17.21 12.13
N ASN A 339 -12.22 -16.06 11.49
CA ASN A 339 -12.40 -14.76 12.14
C ASN A 339 -13.84 -14.59 12.66
N SER A 340 -14.83 -15.12 11.93
CA SER A 340 -16.23 -15.17 12.38
C SER A 340 -16.47 -16.02 13.63
N LYS A 341 -15.59 -17.00 13.92
CA LYS A 341 -15.68 -17.85 15.12
C LYS A 341 -15.08 -17.16 16.35
N GLU A 342 -13.99 -16.41 16.19
CA GLU A 342 -13.37 -15.67 17.29
C GLU A 342 -14.24 -14.51 17.81
N ILE A 343 -14.95 -13.80 16.91
CA ILE A 343 -15.88 -12.71 17.29
C ILE A 343 -17.09 -13.24 18.09
N LYS A 344 -17.48 -14.51 17.92
CA LYS A 344 -18.61 -15.11 18.68
C LYS A 344 -18.22 -15.62 20.07
N ASN A 345 -16.92 -15.73 20.35
CA ASN A 345 -16.37 -16.25 21.60
C ASN A 345 -15.73 -15.15 22.47
N GLN A 346 -15.84 -13.88 22.07
CA GLN A 346 -15.62 -12.69 22.88
C GLN A 346 -16.98 -12.08 23.22
#